data_AF-A0A8E0QRM5-F1
#
_entry.id   AF-A0A8E0QRM5-F1
#
_cell.length_a   1.000
_cell.length_b   1.000
_cell.length_c   1.000
_cell.angle_alpha   90.00
_cell.angle_beta   90.00
_cell.angle_gamma   90.00
#
_symmetry.space_group_name_H-M   'P 1'
#
loop_
_entity.id
_entity.type
_entity.pdbx_description
1 polymer ?
#
loop_
_entity_poly.entity_id
_entity_poly.type
_entity_poly.pdbx_seq_one_letter_code
_entity_poly.pdbx_strand_id
1 'polypeptide(L)'
;MAIQTITITYTDGKYLSLVDAASRTPLYHVKVCRQVPQMEMIRLSPAPSDHTDQAFPQDESAYFQRRVYTAQFKMTSLNVQLQIREHRDVLLSRKSILSTSYSFTSPAMSAANTRSSPSSPAPSPILTWEADQTGNLGDFRLVNETENESDRRVLARFRNKAFSNEQVGTFEVVAGLDQLVKDEAVISGLAMLSMVQSINLAGMVMLGGS
;
A
#
# COMPACT_ATOMS: atom_id res chain seq x y z
N MET A 1 10.42 7.88 -16.79
CA MET A 1 9.33 8.33 -15.88
C MET A 1 9.97 8.73 -14.55
N ALA A 2 9.55 9.84 -13.95
CA ALA A 2 10.06 10.25 -12.63
C ALA A 2 9.56 9.29 -11.55
N ILE A 3 10.43 8.92 -10.60
CA ILE A 3 10.14 8.00 -9.50
C ILE A 3 10.23 8.79 -8.20
N GLN A 4 9.20 8.67 -7.37
CA GLN A 4 9.21 9.12 -5.99
C GLN A 4 9.65 7.96 -5.10
N THR A 5 10.66 8.18 -4.27
CA THR A 5 11.13 7.16 -3.32
C THR A 5 10.64 7.50 -1.92
N ILE A 6 9.92 6.57 -1.30
CA ILE A 6 9.38 6.70 0.06
C ILE A 6 10.14 5.72 0.94
N THR A 7 10.84 6.23 1.94
CA THR A 7 11.62 5.46 2.89
C THR A 7 10.76 5.04 4.08
N ILE A 8 10.80 3.74 4.43
CA ILE A 8 10.04 3.17 5.54
C ILE A 8 10.98 2.89 6.70
N THR A 9 10.77 3.57 7.82
CA THR A 9 11.60 3.43 9.03
C THR A 9 10.78 2.95 10.20
N TYR A 10 11.41 2.17 11.07
CA TYR A 10 10.83 1.86 12.38
C TYR A 10 10.89 3.11 13.25
N THR A 11 9.85 3.33 14.04
CA THR A 11 9.81 4.38 15.06
C THR A 11 9.44 3.79 16.42
N ASP A 12 9.85 4.48 17.47
CA ASP A 12 9.52 4.10 18.84
C ASP A 12 8.00 3.99 19.02
N GLY A 13 7.54 2.92 19.69
CA GLY A 13 6.11 2.71 19.96
C GLY A 13 5.33 1.84 18.96
N LYS A 14 6.01 1.06 18.09
CA LYS A 14 5.38 0.15 17.09
C LYS A 14 4.69 0.87 15.93
N TYR A 15 5.24 2.02 15.53
CA TYR A 15 4.80 2.76 14.36
C TYR A 15 5.84 2.65 13.24
N LEU A 16 5.39 2.76 12.00
CA LEU A 16 6.25 2.97 10.84
C LEU A 16 6.09 4.41 10.39
N SER A 17 7.22 5.07 10.15
CA SER A 17 7.26 6.39 9.51
C SER A 17 7.66 6.24 8.06
N LEU A 18 6.82 6.80 7.18
CA LEU A 18 7.03 6.80 5.74
C LEU A 18 7.35 8.22 5.30
N VAL A 19 8.58 8.42 4.81
CA VAL A 19 9.16 9.74 4.53
C VAL A 19 9.60 9.80 3.08
N ASP A 20 9.31 10.90 2.39
CA ASP A 20 9.84 11.16 1.06
C ASP A 20 11.38 11.28 1.11
N ALA A 21 12.09 10.47 0.32
CA ALA A 21 13.55 10.38 0.41
C ALA A 21 14.25 11.66 -0.06
N ALA A 22 13.67 12.37 -1.03
CA ALA A 22 14.27 13.56 -1.63
C ALA A 22 14.10 14.79 -0.72
N SER A 23 12.88 15.01 -0.23
CA SER A 23 12.52 16.19 0.57
C SER A 23 12.62 15.97 2.08
N ARG A 24 12.76 14.72 2.53
CA ARG A 24 12.65 14.32 3.94
C ARG A 24 11.30 14.67 4.57
N THR A 25 10.28 14.91 3.74
CA THR A 25 8.93 15.26 4.21
C THR A 25 8.20 14.00 4.69
N PRO A 26 7.63 14.00 5.91
CA PRO A 26 6.75 12.92 6.36
C PRO A 26 5.51 12.82 5.47
N LEU A 27 5.25 11.64 4.93
CA LEU A 27 4.11 11.36 4.07
C LEU A 27 3.00 10.62 4.82
N TYR A 28 3.38 9.58 5.56
CA TYR A 28 2.42 8.73 6.28
C TYR A 28 2.96 8.30 7.65
N HIS A 29 2.05 8.17 8.60
CA HIS A 29 2.25 7.39 9.82
C HIS A 29 1.43 6.11 9.73
N VAL A 30 2.06 4.98 10.03
CA VAL A 30 1.38 3.68 10.03
C VAL A 30 1.49 3.08 11.41
N LYS A 31 0.34 2.79 12.02
CA LYS A 31 0.23 2.02 13.25
C LYS A 31 -0.06 0.58 12.88
N VAL A 32 0.70 -0.34 13.47
CA VAL A 32 0.43 -1.79 13.36
C VAL A 32 0.10 -2.32 14.74
N CYS A 33 -1.08 -2.94 14.89
CA CYS A 33 -1.55 -3.43 16.17
C CYS A 33 -2.23 -4.80 16.08
N ARG A 34 -2.51 -5.41 17.24
CA ARG A 34 -3.20 -6.71 17.32
C ARG A 34 -4.72 -6.58 17.32
N GLN A 35 -5.24 -5.37 17.54
CA GLN A 35 -6.68 -5.08 17.53
C GLN A 35 -7.14 -4.85 16.09
N VAL A 36 -8.44 -4.95 15.84
CA VAL A 36 -9.02 -4.62 14.53
C VAL A 36 -9.27 -3.11 14.47
N PRO A 37 -8.85 -2.40 13.40
CA PRO A 37 -8.04 -2.89 12.28
C PRO A 37 -6.57 -3.12 12.67
N GLN A 38 -5.95 -4.16 12.11
CA GLN A 38 -4.56 -4.51 12.43
C GLN A 38 -3.55 -3.50 11.90
N MET A 39 -3.93 -2.70 10.89
CA MET A 39 -3.12 -1.61 10.37
C MET A 39 -3.96 -0.36 10.15
N GLU A 40 -3.44 0.77 10.59
CA GLU A 40 -4.00 2.10 10.36
C GLU A 40 -2.91 2.99 9.75
N MET A 41 -3.12 3.49 8.55
CA MET A 41 -2.24 4.44 7.88
C MET A 41 -2.93 5.80 7.84
N ILE A 42 -2.23 6.82 8.30
CA ILE A 42 -2.68 8.20 8.32
C ILE A 42 -1.78 8.99 7.37
N ARG A 43 -2.40 9.69 6.41
CA ARG A 43 -1.68 10.60 5.53
C ARG A 43 -1.43 11.94 6.19
N LEU A 44 -0.16 12.35 6.25
CA LEU A 44 0.29 13.58 6.90
C LEU A 44 0.38 14.78 5.95
N SER A 45 0.71 14.56 4.68
CA SER A 45 0.83 15.65 3.71
C SER A 45 -0.55 16.17 3.25
N PRO A 46 -0.72 17.49 3.03
CA PRO A 46 -1.97 18.04 2.52
C PRO A 46 -2.38 17.45 1.16
N ALA A 47 -3.67 17.35 0.90
CA ALA A 47 -4.16 16.95 -0.41
C ALA A 47 -3.79 18.04 -1.44
N PRO A 48 -3.30 17.69 -2.64
CA PRO A 48 -2.89 18.68 -3.64
C PRO A 48 -4.06 19.54 -4.19
N SER A 49 -5.31 19.30 -3.78
CA SER A 49 -6.47 20.10 -4.15
C SER A 49 -6.84 21.20 -3.15
N ASP A 50 -6.18 21.27 -1.99
CA ASP A 50 -6.47 22.31 -1.00
C ASP A 50 -5.58 23.54 -1.28
N HIS A 51 -5.86 24.25 -2.38
CA HIS A 51 -5.35 25.60 -2.66
C HIS A 51 -6.05 26.68 -1.81
N THR A 52 -6.63 26.31 -0.69
CA THR A 52 -7.07 27.27 0.32
C THR A 52 -6.11 27.16 1.48
N ASP A 53 -5.58 28.30 1.93
CA ASP A 53 -4.95 28.52 3.23
C ASP A 53 -5.91 28.18 4.37
N GLN A 54 -6.42 26.95 4.41
CA GLN A 54 -7.17 26.43 5.55
C GLN A 54 -6.14 25.94 6.54
N ALA A 55 -5.94 26.77 7.56
CA ALA A 55 -5.42 26.38 8.86
C ALA A 55 -5.92 24.97 9.23
N PHE A 56 -5.07 24.20 9.91
CA PHE A 56 -5.44 22.92 10.52
C PHE A 56 -6.91 22.98 10.99
N PRO A 57 -7.81 22.14 10.46
CA PRO A 57 -9.21 22.23 10.80
C PRO A 57 -9.38 22.07 12.31
N GLN A 58 -10.25 22.90 12.89
CA GLN A 58 -10.50 22.95 14.35
C GLN A 58 -10.88 21.59 14.95
N ASP A 59 -11.36 20.65 14.12
CA ASP A 59 -11.59 19.27 14.49
C ASP A 59 -10.53 18.35 13.87
N GLU A 60 -9.41 18.22 14.58
CA GLU A 60 -8.35 17.27 14.24
C GLU A 60 -8.90 15.85 14.11
N SER A 61 -9.88 15.47 14.93
CA SER A 61 -10.40 14.10 14.96
C SER A 61 -11.16 13.74 13.67
N ALA A 62 -12.03 14.62 13.18
CA ALA A 62 -12.71 14.45 11.90
C ALA A 62 -11.74 14.54 10.71
N TYR A 63 -10.71 15.39 10.81
CA TYR A 63 -9.66 15.51 9.78
C TYR A 63 -8.83 14.24 9.63
N PHE A 64 -8.43 13.65 10.76
CA PHE A 64 -7.68 12.40 10.76
C PHE A 64 -8.58 11.23 10.34
N GLN A 65 -9.84 11.16 10.81
CA GLN A 65 -10.80 10.13 10.39
C GLN A 65 -10.97 10.07 8.86
N ARG A 66 -11.05 11.22 8.18
CA ARG A 66 -11.14 11.30 6.71
C ARG A 66 -9.90 10.81 5.96
N ARG A 67 -8.75 10.74 6.64
CA ARG A 67 -7.43 10.40 6.08
C ARG A 67 -6.87 9.08 6.60
N VAL A 68 -7.67 8.34 7.36
CA VAL A 68 -7.31 7.01 7.83
C VAL A 68 -7.63 5.98 6.74
N TYR A 69 -6.61 5.20 6.40
CA TYR A 69 -6.70 4.00 5.59
C TYR A 69 -6.48 2.83 6.52
N THR A 70 -7.34 1.81 6.46
CA THR A 70 -7.21 0.66 7.36
C THR A 70 -6.98 -0.63 6.58
N ALA A 71 -6.24 -1.55 7.18
CA ALA A 71 -6.16 -2.92 6.69
C ALA A 71 -6.55 -3.87 7.83
N GLN A 72 -7.53 -4.72 7.53
CA GLN A 72 -8.02 -5.78 8.41
C GLN A 72 -7.60 -7.13 7.83
N PHE A 73 -6.85 -7.89 8.61
CA PHE A 73 -6.45 -9.23 8.23
C PHE A 73 -6.65 -10.19 9.39
N LYS A 74 -7.16 -11.38 9.07
CA LYS A 74 -7.20 -12.51 10.01
C LYS A 74 -5.95 -13.34 9.77
N MET A 75 -5.29 -13.75 10.85
CA MET A 75 -4.01 -14.50 10.82
C MET A 75 -4.10 -15.82 10.01
N THR A 76 -5.31 -16.38 9.87
CA THR A 76 -5.60 -17.60 9.09
C THR A 76 -6.18 -17.32 7.69
N SER A 77 -6.41 -16.05 7.35
CA SER A 77 -6.97 -15.65 6.06
C SER A 77 -5.87 -15.43 5.05
N LEU A 78 -6.13 -15.83 3.81
CA LEU A 78 -5.29 -15.48 2.65
C LEU A 78 -5.70 -14.14 2.03
N ASN A 79 -6.75 -13.50 2.56
CA ASN A 79 -7.29 -12.25 2.05
C ASN A 79 -7.17 -11.15 3.11
N VAL A 80 -6.92 -9.92 2.66
CA VAL A 80 -6.94 -8.70 3.48
C VAL A 80 -8.12 -7.84 3.03
N GLN A 81 -8.91 -7.36 3.98
CA GLN A 81 -9.90 -6.31 3.72
C GLN A 81 -9.24 -4.96 3.97
N LEU A 82 -9.10 -4.17 2.90
CA LEU A 82 -8.60 -2.79 2.98
C LEU A 82 -9.80 -1.86 2.97
N GLN A 83 -9.80 -0.85 3.85
CA GLN A 83 -10.74 0.25 3.80
C GLN A 83 -9.98 1.51 3.40
N ILE A 84 -10.25 1.99 2.20
CA ILE A 84 -9.57 3.16 1.62
C ILE A 84 -10.50 4.37 1.74
N ARG A 85 -10.25 5.24 2.73
CA ARG A 85 -11.10 6.38 3.11
C ARG A 85 -12.55 5.95 3.44
N GLU A 86 -13.48 6.91 3.47
CA GLU A 86 -14.82 6.73 4.02
C GLU A 86 -15.72 5.70 3.30
N HIS A 87 -15.41 5.22 2.08
CA HIS A 87 -16.40 4.43 1.31
C HIS A 87 -15.86 3.36 0.32
N ARG A 88 -14.62 2.87 0.45
CA ARG A 88 -14.08 1.90 -0.53
C ARG A 88 -13.45 0.70 0.15
N ASP A 89 -14.26 -0.33 0.31
CA ASP A 89 -13.78 -1.65 0.69
C ASP A 89 -13.09 -2.30 -0.51
N VAL A 90 -11.81 -2.60 -0.35
CA VAL A 90 -10.97 -3.26 -1.35
C VAL A 90 -10.53 -4.59 -0.78
N LEU A 91 -10.88 -5.67 -1.48
CA LEU A 91 -10.46 -7.01 -1.11
C LEU A 91 -9.14 -7.36 -1.79
N LEU A 92 -8.07 -7.37 -1.02
CA LEU A 92 -6.76 -7.85 -1.46
C LEU A 92 -6.72 -9.36 -1.30
N SER A 93 -6.71 -10.09 -2.41
CA SER A 93 -6.85 -11.54 -2.46
C SER A 93 -5.58 -12.20 -2.97
N ARG A 94 -5.14 -13.26 -2.30
CA ARG A 94 -3.98 -14.03 -2.73
C ARG A 94 -4.30 -14.86 -3.98
N LYS A 95 -3.42 -14.88 -4.97
CA LYS A 95 -3.66 -15.64 -6.23
C LYS A 95 -3.73 -17.15 -6.01
N SER A 96 -2.98 -17.67 -5.04
CA SER A 96 -2.95 -19.10 -4.69
C SER A 96 -2.34 -19.29 -3.30
N ILE A 97 -2.64 -20.41 -2.65
CA ILE A 97 -2.14 -20.79 -1.31
C ILE A 97 -0.60 -20.80 -1.23
N LEU A 98 0.08 -21.10 -2.34
CA LEU A 98 1.55 -21.15 -2.41
C LEU A 98 2.16 -19.89 -3.04
N SER A 99 1.34 -18.99 -3.58
CA SER A 99 1.82 -17.78 -4.28
C SER A 99 2.07 -16.65 -3.30
N THR A 100 3.13 -15.86 -3.42
CA THR A 100 3.28 -14.62 -2.64
C THR A 100 2.59 -13.42 -3.30
N SER A 101 1.84 -13.64 -4.38
CA SER A 101 1.16 -12.59 -5.14
C SER A 101 -0.25 -12.34 -4.63
N TYR A 102 -0.62 -11.06 -4.59
CA TYR A 102 -1.93 -10.58 -4.16
C TYR A 102 -2.51 -9.63 -5.20
N SER A 103 -3.80 -9.77 -5.48
CA SER A 103 -4.52 -8.98 -6.47
C SER A 103 -5.70 -8.25 -5.83
N PHE A 104 -6.01 -7.09 -6.36
CA PHE A 104 -7.19 -6.32 -5.96
C PHE A 104 -7.69 -5.48 -7.13
N THR A 105 -8.98 -5.18 -7.13
CA THR A 105 -9.57 -4.22 -8.05
C THR A 105 -9.32 -2.82 -7.50
N SER A 106 -8.67 -1.93 -8.25
CA SER A 106 -8.35 -0.57 -7.79
C SER A 106 -9.51 0.40 -8.04
N PRO A 107 -10.29 0.78 -7.00
CA PRO A 107 -11.27 1.85 -7.15
C PRO A 107 -10.63 3.22 -7.37
N ALA A 108 -9.37 3.46 -6.95
CA ALA A 108 -8.69 4.73 -7.17
C ALA A 108 -8.43 4.96 -8.66
N MET A 109 -7.95 3.95 -9.38
CA MET A 109 -7.71 4.06 -10.82
C MET A 109 -9.02 4.13 -11.62
N SER A 110 -10.08 3.40 -11.21
CA SER A 110 -11.42 3.58 -11.81
C SER A 110 -11.94 5.02 -11.68
N ALA A 111 -11.71 5.65 -10.52
CA ALA A 111 -12.10 7.04 -10.28
C ALA A 111 -11.21 8.05 -11.04
N ALA A 112 -9.93 7.75 -11.23
CA ALA A 112 -9.04 8.57 -12.05
C ALA A 112 -9.43 8.52 -13.54
N ASN A 113 -9.76 7.33 -14.06
CA ASN A 113 -10.12 7.13 -15.47
C ASN A 113 -11.46 7.76 -15.85
N THR A 114 -12.44 7.75 -14.93
CA THR A 114 -13.75 8.39 -15.15
C THR A 114 -13.67 9.91 -15.23
N ARG A 115 -12.64 10.53 -14.61
CA ARG A 115 -12.39 11.98 -14.76
C ARG A 115 -11.80 12.35 -16.12
N SER A 116 -11.07 11.42 -16.75
CA SER A 116 -10.36 11.68 -18.01
C SER A 116 -11.16 11.32 -19.25
N SER A 117 -12.12 10.39 -19.18
CA SER A 117 -13.00 10.05 -20.31
C SER A 117 -14.38 9.56 -19.83
N PRO A 118 -15.49 10.28 -20.15
CA PRO A 118 -16.85 9.90 -19.72
C PRO A 118 -17.52 8.84 -20.62
N SER A 119 -16.85 8.37 -21.68
CA SER A 119 -17.43 7.42 -22.64
C SER A 119 -17.13 5.97 -22.24
N SER A 120 -18.17 5.29 -21.75
CA SER A 120 -18.26 3.86 -21.41
C SER A 120 -17.58 3.42 -20.10
N PRO A 121 -18.21 2.51 -19.31
CA PRO A 121 -17.61 1.97 -18.11
C PRO A 121 -16.43 1.07 -18.50
N ALA A 122 -15.21 1.61 -18.45
CA ALA A 122 -14.02 0.79 -18.56
C ALA A 122 -13.99 -0.23 -17.40
N PRO A 123 -13.56 -1.48 -17.64
CA PRO A 123 -13.38 -2.45 -16.57
C PRO A 123 -12.46 -1.87 -15.49
N SER A 124 -12.82 -2.09 -14.23
CA SER A 124 -11.99 -1.60 -13.13
C SER A 124 -10.65 -2.33 -13.16
N PRO A 125 -9.53 -1.61 -13.21
CA PRO A 125 -8.23 -2.21 -13.42
C PRO A 125 -7.83 -3.06 -12.21
N ILE A 126 -7.33 -4.25 -12.49
CA ILE A 126 -6.84 -5.18 -11.48
C ILE A 126 -5.36 -4.89 -11.26
N LEU A 127 -5.01 -4.62 -10.02
CA LEU A 127 -3.65 -4.41 -9.59
C LEU A 127 -3.14 -5.64 -8.87
N THR A 128 -1.91 -6.05 -9.19
CA THR A 128 -1.29 -7.24 -8.61
C THR A 128 0.07 -6.90 -8.01
N TRP A 129 0.21 -7.15 -6.72
CA TRP A 129 1.49 -7.28 -6.05
C TRP A 129 2.07 -8.65 -6.33
N GLU A 130 3.32 -8.70 -6.79
CA GLU A 130 4.04 -9.94 -7.07
C GLU A 130 5.53 -9.77 -6.78
N ALA A 131 6.24 -10.89 -6.61
CA ALA A 131 7.68 -10.87 -6.41
C ALA A 131 8.40 -10.24 -7.61
N ASP A 132 9.33 -9.33 -7.36
CA ASP A 132 10.15 -8.74 -8.41
C ASP A 132 11.28 -9.71 -8.78
N GLN A 133 11.12 -10.43 -9.88
CA GLN A 133 12.09 -11.47 -10.32
C GLN A 133 13.49 -10.93 -10.64
N THR A 134 13.61 -9.62 -10.86
CA THR A 134 14.88 -8.94 -11.12
C THR A 134 15.49 -8.30 -9.87
N GLY A 135 14.78 -8.33 -8.74
CA GLY A 135 15.18 -7.72 -7.47
C GLY A 135 15.80 -8.71 -6.50
N ASN A 136 16.01 -8.25 -5.27
CA ASN A 136 16.45 -9.10 -4.16
C ASN A 136 15.29 -9.94 -3.61
N LEU A 137 15.61 -10.99 -2.84
CA LEU A 137 14.59 -11.74 -2.12
C LEU A 137 13.79 -10.82 -1.18
N GLY A 138 12.47 -10.80 -1.37
CA GLY A 138 11.56 -9.93 -0.62
C GLY A 138 11.23 -8.61 -1.32
N ASP A 139 11.76 -8.35 -2.51
CA ASP A 139 11.30 -7.26 -3.36
C ASP A 139 9.97 -7.62 -4.03
N PHE A 140 9.08 -6.63 -4.12
CA PHE A 140 7.78 -6.79 -4.75
C PHE A 140 7.51 -5.64 -5.71
N ARG A 141 6.66 -5.88 -6.71
CA ARG A 141 6.18 -4.85 -7.62
C ARG A 141 4.68 -4.90 -7.76
N LEU A 142 4.08 -3.73 -7.89
CA LEU A 142 2.68 -3.53 -8.19
C LEU A 142 2.53 -3.31 -9.69
N VAL A 143 1.86 -4.25 -10.35
CA VAL A 143 1.62 -4.20 -11.79
C VAL A 143 0.13 -4.01 -12.07
N ASN A 144 -0.19 -3.29 -13.14
CA ASN A 144 -1.52 -3.31 -13.72
C ASN A 144 -1.67 -4.60 -14.54
N GLU A 145 -2.64 -5.44 -14.19
CA GLU A 145 -2.93 -6.69 -14.87
C GLU A 145 -3.78 -6.39 -16.11
N THR A 146 -3.20 -6.63 -17.28
CA THR A 146 -3.79 -6.38 -18.60
C THR A 146 -3.73 -7.65 -19.42
N GLU A 147 -4.72 -7.88 -20.29
CA GLU A 147 -4.74 -9.05 -21.18
C GLU A 147 -3.51 -9.09 -22.10
N ASN A 148 -2.98 -7.92 -22.46
CA ASN A 148 -1.73 -7.78 -23.18
C ASN A 148 -0.57 -7.58 -22.21
N GLU A 149 0.40 -8.50 -22.21
CA GLU A 149 1.67 -8.35 -21.47
C GLU A 149 2.44 -7.08 -21.88
N SER A 150 2.30 -6.62 -23.12
CA SER A 150 2.92 -5.37 -23.60
C SER A 150 2.37 -4.10 -22.95
N ASP A 151 1.15 -4.16 -22.39
CA ASP A 151 0.51 -3.04 -21.70
C ASP A 151 0.71 -3.08 -20.18
N ARG A 152 1.42 -4.12 -19.71
CA ARG A 152 1.72 -4.32 -18.29
C ARG A 152 2.66 -3.23 -17.80
N ARG A 153 2.15 -2.38 -16.92
CA ARG A 153 2.92 -1.27 -16.34
C ARG A 153 3.16 -1.49 -14.86
N VAL A 154 4.38 -1.20 -14.42
CA VAL A 154 4.76 -1.17 -13.00
C VAL A 154 4.40 0.19 -12.44
N LEU A 155 3.56 0.22 -11.40
CA LEU A 155 3.08 1.44 -10.76
C LEU A 155 3.87 1.78 -9.50
N ALA A 156 4.26 0.74 -8.75
CA ALA A 156 5.08 0.86 -7.57
C ALA A 156 6.01 -0.35 -7.44
N ARG A 157 7.14 -0.18 -6.76
CA ARG A 157 7.98 -1.27 -6.30
C ARG A 157 8.24 -1.11 -4.82
N PHE A 158 8.28 -2.22 -4.10
CA PHE A 158 8.84 -2.29 -2.76
C PHE A 158 10.23 -2.91 -2.87
N ARG A 159 11.23 -2.19 -2.35
CA ARG A 159 12.59 -2.70 -2.19
C ARG A 159 12.80 -3.05 -0.74
N ASN A 160 13.03 -4.32 -0.48
CA ASN A 160 13.34 -4.82 0.84
C ASN A 160 14.77 -4.42 1.21
N LYS A 161 14.95 -3.81 2.38
CA LYS A 161 16.29 -3.58 2.92
C LYS A 161 16.62 -4.67 3.92
N ALA A 162 16.88 -5.86 3.38
CA ALA A 162 17.31 -6.99 4.20
C ALA A 162 18.50 -6.59 5.09
N PHE A 163 18.45 -7.00 6.37
CA PHE A 163 19.50 -6.76 7.39
C PHE A 163 19.63 -5.34 7.96
N SER A 164 18.66 -4.44 7.76
CA SER A 164 18.63 -3.16 8.48
C SER A 164 17.67 -3.21 9.67
N ASN A 165 18.17 -2.87 10.86
CA ASN A 165 17.35 -2.75 12.07
C ASN A 165 16.62 -1.40 12.16
N GLU A 166 17.04 -0.42 11.35
CA GLU A 166 16.49 0.94 11.35
C GLU A 166 15.46 1.15 10.24
N GLN A 167 15.62 0.45 9.12
CA GLN A 167 14.83 0.66 7.90
C GLN A 167 14.22 -0.66 7.41
N VAL A 168 12.90 -0.66 7.19
CA VAL A 168 12.17 -1.80 6.64
C VAL A 168 12.47 -1.96 5.14
N GLY A 169 12.49 -0.85 4.42
CA GLY A 169 12.64 -0.84 2.97
C GLY A 169 12.28 0.51 2.36
N THR A 170 12.02 0.51 1.06
CA THR A 170 11.53 1.69 0.33
C THR A 170 10.39 1.32 -0.61
N PHE A 171 9.46 2.25 -0.82
CA PHE A 171 8.55 2.24 -1.96
C PHE A 171 9.07 3.16 -3.06
N GLU A 172 9.21 2.64 -4.27
CA GLU A 172 9.48 3.39 -5.49
C GLU A 172 8.15 3.54 -6.24
N VAL A 173 7.54 4.71 -6.22
CA VAL A 173 6.22 4.96 -6.83
C VAL A 173 6.37 5.89 -8.04
N VAL A 174 5.64 5.64 -9.12
CA VAL A 174 5.63 6.54 -10.28
C VAL A 174 5.08 7.91 -9.87
N ALA A 175 5.89 8.96 -10.04
CA ALA A 175 5.61 10.28 -9.49
C ALA A 175 4.32 10.92 -10.05
N GLY A 176 3.99 10.63 -11.32
CA GLY A 176 2.81 11.15 -12.01
C GLY A 176 1.49 10.43 -11.71
N LEU A 177 1.47 9.47 -10.77
CA LEU A 177 0.21 8.83 -10.36
C LEU A 177 -0.66 9.76 -9.54
N ASP A 178 -1.98 9.62 -9.68
CA ASP A 178 -2.94 10.27 -8.80
C ASP A 178 -2.67 9.87 -7.35
N GLN A 179 -2.82 10.82 -6.44
CA GLN A 179 -2.48 10.63 -5.04
C GLN A 179 -3.31 9.52 -4.36
N LEU A 180 -4.56 9.31 -4.77
CA LEU A 180 -5.36 8.18 -4.27
C LEU A 180 -4.76 6.84 -4.68
N VAL A 181 -4.21 6.75 -5.90
CA VAL A 181 -3.54 5.55 -6.40
C VAL A 181 -2.23 5.31 -5.65
N LYS A 182 -1.50 6.39 -5.30
CA LYS A 182 -0.31 6.29 -4.44
C LYS A 182 -0.67 5.77 -3.05
N ASP A 183 -1.70 6.35 -2.43
CA ASP A 183 -2.17 5.94 -1.10
C ASP A 183 -2.59 4.45 -1.10
N GLU A 184 -3.34 4.04 -2.13
CA GLU A 184 -3.75 2.64 -2.34
C GLU A 184 -2.57 1.69 -2.54
N ALA A 185 -1.58 2.08 -3.34
CA ALA A 185 -0.36 1.29 -3.54
C ALA A 185 0.39 1.09 -2.22
N VAL A 186 0.57 2.14 -1.42
CA VAL A 186 1.29 2.07 -0.14
C VAL A 186 0.57 1.16 0.86
N ILE A 187 -0.73 1.37 1.10
CA ILE A 187 -1.46 0.57 2.10
C ILE A 187 -1.61 -0.89 1.68
N SER A 188 -1.88 -1.17 0.40
CA SER A 188 -1.97 -2.54 -0.12
C SER A 188 -0.63 -3.26 -0.07
N GLY A 189 0.47 -2.56 -0.38
CA GLY A 189 1.82 -3.11 -0.29
C GLY A 189 2.19 -3.47 1.15
N LEU A 190 1.94 -2.57 2.11
CA LEU A 190 2.20 -2.83 3.54
C LEU A 190 1.36 -4.00 4.07
N ALA A 191 0.08 -4.06 3.69
CA ALA A 191 -0.81 -5.16 4.05
C ALA A 191 -0.32 -6.50 3.49
N MET A 192 0.05 -6.55 2.21
CA MET A 192 0.62 -7.73 1.57
C MET A 192 1.90 -8.20 2.28
N LEU A 193 2.83 -7.27 2.56
CA LEU A 193 4.08 -7.58 3.26
C LEU A 193 3.82 -8.18 4.64
N SER A 194 2.85 -7.63 5.37
CA SER A 194 2.45 -8.14 6.69
C SER A 194 1.93 -9.58 6.62
N MET A 195 1.15 -9.91 5.58
CA MET A 195 0.66 -11.28 5.35
C MET A 195 1.78 -12.24 4.95
N VAL A 196 2.64 -11.85 4.01
CA VAL A 196 3.78 -12.67 3.56
C VAL A 196 4.70 -12.98 4.75
N GLN A 197 5.02 -11.99 5.57
CA GLN A 197 5.83 -12.21 6.78
C GLN A 197 5.12 -13.10 7.80
N SER A 198 3.83 -12.90 8.05
CA SER A 198 3.06 -13.72 9.00
C SER A 198 3.03 -15.19 8.59
N ILE A 199 2.89 -15.48 7.30
CA ILE A 199 2.88 -16.85 6.76
C ILE A 199 4.27 -17.48 6.85
N ASN A 200 5.32 -16.73 6.54
CA ASN A 200 6.69 -17.23 6.67
C ASN A 200 7.01 -17.59 8.14
N LEU A 201 6.61 -16.74 9.10
CA LEU A 201 6.76 -17.04 10.52
C LEU A 201 5.93 -18.27 10.93
N ALA A 202 4.66 -18.35 10.52
CA ALA A 202 3.79 -19.48 10.84
C ALA A 202 4.35 -20.80 10.28
N GLY A 203 4.86 -20.79 9.04
CA GLY A 203 5.51 -21.95 8.42
C GLY A 203 6.77 -22.40 9.16
N MET A 204 7.62 -21.46 9.58
CA MET A 204 8.81 -21.77 10.39
C MET A 204 8.44 -22.37 11.75
N VAL A 205 7.38 -21.90 12.41
CA VAL A 205 6.92 -22.46 13.69
C VAL A 205 6.35 -23.86 13.51
N MET A 206 5.58 -24.10 12.45
CA MET A 206 5.00 -25.42 12.17
C MET A 206 6.02 -26.47 11.72
N LEU A 207 7.08 -26.05 11.00
CA LEU A 207 8.12 -26.96 10.48
C LEU A 207 9.36 -27.07 11.38
N GLY A 208 9.63 -26.05 12.20
CA GLY A 208 10.74 -26.02 13.16
C GLY A 208 10.41 -26.59 14.54
N GLY A 209 9.18 -27.11 14.73
CA GLY A 209 8.82 -27.91 15.89
C GLY A 209 9.32 -29.34 15.73
N SER A 210 10.60 -29.58 16.01
CA SER A 210 11.19 -30.91 16.24
C SER A 210 12.25 -30.79 17.32
#